data_AF-A0A814GX98-F1
#
_entry.id   AF-A0A814GX98-F1
#
_cell.length_a   1.000
_cell.length_b   1.000
_cell.length_c   1.000
_cell.angle_alpha   90.00
_cell.angle_beta   90.00
_cell.angle_gamma   90.00
#
_symmetry.space_group_name_H-M   'P 1'
#
loop_
_entity.id
_entity.type
_entity.pdbx_description
1 polymer ?
#
loop_
_entity_poly.entity_id
_entity_poly.type
_entity_poly.pdbx_seq_one_letter_code
_entity_poly.pdbx_strand_id
1 'polypeptide(L)'
;YEWIIGRVSMITWAIGVIPFKDTFWTTSIQPESRYGNFTGPNIHLNALIALMSLGGVALSDKIGNANITVVNRLCRSDGVLFRPERPATAMDSTFLASSGPKGEMWHTYSSDGQQSTFVEYVMITNLTEPYLFSWNELSNTEEDDNPIRIVSDMYVAFEFENPNDYYWFSSVNSSTILMPSCAQDLTTHHSPFHLYIFMPFSKISNWILFGELSKQLPITKQRFGSIQNTSDSLHVNVIGVYGEQVSITVGYSEHVFGKVDIFTVECSFISVQDISTMMITCETQTGCQCNII
;
A
#
# COMPACT_ATOMS: atom_id res chain seq x y z
N TYR A 1 1.20 -16.92 14.80
CA TYR A 1 0.22 -17.06 13.70
C TYR A 1 0.97 -17.20 12.39
N GLU A 2 0.43 -17.98 11.45
CA GLU A 2 0.93 -18.18 10.07
C GLU A 2 1.40 -16.88 9.39
N TRP A 3 0.61 -15.81 9.53
CA TRP A 3 0.85 -14.55 8.84
C TRP A 3 2.02 -13.72 9.39
N ILE A 4 2.55 -13.97 10.60
CA ILE A 4 3.60 -13.15 11.23
C ILE A 4 4.96 -13.43 10.56
N ILE A 5 5.26 -12.70 9.48
CA ILE A 5 6.51 -12.87 8.71
C ILE A 5 7.53 -11.75 8.89
N GLY A 6 7.16 -10.53 9.30
CA GLY A 6 8.01 -9.33 9.16
C GLY A 6 9.45 -9.45 9.69
N ARG A 7 9.66 -10.12 10.83
CA ARG A 7 11.01 -10.36 11.39
C ARG A 7 11.82 -11.39 10.58
N VAL A 8 11.15 -12.40 10.03
CA VAL A 8 11.74 -13.42 9.18
C VAL A 8 12.04 -12.86 7.79
N SER A 9 11.12 -12.06 7.22
CA SER A 9 11.29 -11.35 5.96
C SER A 9 12.58 -10.53 5.90
N MET A 10 12.94 -9.88 7.01
CA MET A 10 14.17 -9.11 7.15
C MET A 10 15.41 -10.00 6.96
N ILE A 11 15.45 -11.15 7.64
CA ILE A 11 16.56 -12.09 7.57
C ILE A 11 16.62 -12.76 6.19
N THR A 12 15.48 -13.20 5.65
CA THR A 12 15.46 -13.86 4.33
C THR A 12 15.87 -12.90 3.22
N TRP A 13 15.37 -11.66 3.25
CA TRP A 13 15.76 -10.62 2.28
C TRP A 13 17.26 -10.36 2.30
N ALA A 14 17.84 -10.17 3.49
CA ALA A 14 19.28 -9.92 3.68
C ALA A 14 20.18 -11.06 3.15
N ILE A 15 19.68 -12.29 3.03
CA ILE A 15 20.40 -13.43 2.44
C ILE A 15 19.98 -13.76 1.00
N GLY A 16 19.24 -12.86 0.33
CA GLY A 16 18.81 -13.03 -1.06
C GLY A 16 17.65 -14.02 -1.26
N VAL A 17 16.92 -14.35 -0.21
CA VAL A 17 15.76 -15.25 -0.24
C VAL A 17 14.47 -14.44 -0.13
N ILE A 18 13.61 -14.53 -1.15
CA ILE A 18 12.28 -13.93 -1.12
C ILE A 18 11.43 -14.63 -0.04
N PRO A 19 10.90 -13.91 0.97
CA PRO A 19 9.98 -14.52 1.93
C PRO A 19 8.68 -14.92 1.22
N PHE A 20 8.07 -16.01 1.70
CA PHE A 20 6.79 -16.48 1.19
C PHE A 20 5.86 -16.69 2.37
N LYS A 21 4.69 -16.06 2.29
CA LYS A 21 3.59 -16.34 3.19
C LYS A 21 2.71 -17.44 2.58
N ASP A 22 2.44 -18.48 3.36
CA ASP A 22 1.71 -19.68 2.92
C ASP A 22 0.27 -19.37 2.44
N THR A 23 -0.38 -20.34 1.83
CA THR A 23 -1.69 -20.21 1.17
C THR A 23 -2.77 -19.62 2.10
N PHE A 24 -3.81 -19.01 1.54
CA PHE A 24 -4.95 -18.53 2.33
C PHE A 24 -6.30 -18.67 1.64
N TRP A 25 -7.34 -18.60 2.46
CA TRP A 25 -8.71 -18.50 2.03
C TRP A 25 -9.11 -17.03 1.80
N THR A 26 -9.79 -16.79 0.70
CA THR A 26 -10.42 -15.50 0.37
C THR A 26 -11.88 -15.43 0.88
N THR A 27 -12.43 -16.54 1.36
CA THR A 27 -13.67 -16.58 2.16
C THR A 27 -13.43 -17.06 3.59
N SER A 28 -14.32 -16.69 4.51
CA SER A 28 -14.22 -17.09 5.92
C SER A 28 -14.64 -18.53 6.17
N ILE A 29 -15.49 -19.11 5.32
CA ILE A 29 -16.03 -20.46 5.48
C ILE A 29 -15.89 -21.21 4.15
N GLN A 30 -15.13 -22.31 4.16
CA GLN A 30 -14.99 -23.20 3.01
C GLN A 30 -16.04 -24.32 3.06
N PRO A 31 -16.85 -24.55 2.01
CA PRO A 31 -17.87 -25.60 2.02
C PRO A 31 -17.23 -26.99 1.96
N GLU A 32 -17.65 -27.87 2.87
CA GLU A 32 -17.08 -29.23 3.04
C GLU A 32 -15.57 -29.21 3.37
N SER A 33 -15.13 -28.20 4.13
CA SER A 33 -13.75 -28.12 4.60
C SER A 33 -13.31 -29.36 5.37
N ARG A 34 -12.09 -29.85 5.11
CA ARG A 34 -11.45 -30.92 5.90
C ARG A 34 -11.28 -30.56 7.38
N TYR A 35 -11.38 -29.27 7.72
CA TYR A 35 -11.32 -28.74 9.07
C TYR A 35 -12.70 -28.59 9.73
N GLY A 36 -13.77 -29.11 9.10
CA GLY A 36 -15.14 -29.04 9.60
C GLY A 36 -15.70 -27.61 9.55
N ASN A 37 -16.49 -27.24 10.56
CA ASN A 37 -17.10 -25.91 10.71
C ASN A 37 -16.09 -24.86 11.20
N PHE A 38 -14.90 -24.81 10.60
CA PHE A 38 -13.87 -23.83 10.91
C PHE A 38 -14.10 -22.54 10.12
N THR A 39 -14.16 -21.41 10.84
CA THR A 39 -14.18 -20.06 10.25
C THR A 39 -12.77 -19.51 10.23
N GLY A 40 -12.21 -19.31 9.03
CA GLY A 40 -10.89 -18.73 8.82
C GLY A 40 -10.88 -17.23 9.18
N PRO A 41 -10.03 -16.79 10.13
CA PRO A 41 -9.90 -15.37 10.46
C PRO A 41 -9.01 -14.64 9.45
N ASN A 42 -9.02 -13.31 9.50
CA ASN A 42 -7.95 -12.46 8.95
C ASN A 42 -7.80 -12.50 7.41
N ILE A 43 -8.86 -12.76 6.64
CA ILE A 43 -8.82 -12.85 5.16
C ILE A 43 -8.04 -11.69 4.52
N HIS A 44 -8.41 -10.45 4.83
CA HIS A 44 -7.82 -9.27 4.21
C HIS A 44 -6.36 -9.04 4.63
N LEU A 45 -6.02 -9.31 5.89
CA LEU A 45 -4.65 -9.27 6.40
C LEU A 45 -3.77 -10.36 5.74
N ASN A 46 -4.31 -11.57 5.63
CA ASN A 46 -3.65 -12.70 4.95
C ASN A 46 -3.37 -12.40 3.47
N ALA A 47 -4.29 -11.73 2.79
CA ALA A 47 -4.16 -11.31 1.41
C ALA A 47 -3.09 -10.21 1.26
N LEU A 48 -3.11 -9.21 2.14
CA LEU A 48 -2.15 -8.10 2.15
C LEU A 48 -0.73 -8.60 2.42
N ILE A 49 -0.56 -9.49 3.39
CA ILE A 49 0.74 -10.07 3.74
C ILE A 49 1.26 -10.99 2.64
N ALA A 50 0.40 -11.75 1.96
CA ALA A 50 0.82 -12.54 0.79
C ALA A 50 1.41 -11.61 -0.29
N LEU A 51 0.74 -10.49 -0.57
CA LEU A 51 1.18 -9.50 -1.54
C LEU A 51 2.48 -8.80 -1.12
N MET A 52 2.57 -8.37 0.14
CA MET A 52 3.74 -7.71 0.73
C MET A 52 4.93 -8.67 0.98
N SER A 53 4.76 -9.99 0.86
CA SER A 53 5.87 -10.94 1.01
C SER A 53 6.80 -11.01 -0.21
N LEU A 54 6.35 -10.57 -1.39
CA LEU A 54 6.97 -10.83 -2.70
C LEU A 54 7.08 -12.30 -3.13
N GLY A 55 6.75 -13.27 -2.28
CA GLY A 55 6.68 -14.69 -2.63
C GLY A 55 5.56 -15.00 -3.65
N GLY A 56 5.20 -16.28 -3.76
CA GLY A 56 3.95 -16.65 -4.44
C GLY A 56 2.73 -16.04 -3.72
N VAL A 57 1.65 -15.78 -4.45
CA VAL A 57 0.33 -15.52 -3.85
C VAL A 57 -0.54 -16.72 -4.20
N ALA A 58 -0.85 -17.55 -3.21
CA ALA A 58 -1.50 -18.82 -3.40
C ALA A 58 -2.83 -18.87 -2.64
N LEU A 59 -3.91 -19.11 -3.36
CA LEU A 59 -5.25 -19.26 -2.79
C LEU A 59 -5.48 -20.74 -2.47
N SER A 60 -5.94 -21.03 -1.26
CA SER A 60 -6.33 -22.38 -0.81
C SER A 60 -7.84 -22.53 -0.59
N ASP A 61 -8.62 -21.60 -1.15
CA ASP A 61 -10.06 -21.77 -1.33
C ASP A 61 -10.38 -23.06 -2.10
N LYS A 62 -11.52 -23.67 -1.79
CA LYS A 62 -12.07 -24.75 -2.60
C LYS A 62 -12.35 -24.23 -4.01
N ILE A 63 -12.11 -25.07 -5.03
CA ILE A 63 -12.37 -24.74 -6.44
C ILE A 63 -13.79 -24.16 -6.59
N GLY A 64 -13.90 -23.01 -7.25
CA GLY A 64 -15.16 -22.27 -7.44
C GLY A 64 -15.66 -21.45 -6.25
N ASN A 65 -14.92 -21.39 -5.13
CA ASN A 65 -15.32 -20.67 -3.90
C ASN A 65 -14.39 -19.50 -3.53
N ALA A 66 -13.45 -19.12 -4.41
CA ALA A 66 -12.62 -17.94 -4.20
C ALA A 66 -13.45 -16.66 -4.27
N ASN A 67 -13.26 -15.77 -3.30
CA ASN A 67 -13.87 -14.44 -3.28
C ASN A 67 -13.13 -13.51 -4.24
N ILE A 68 -13.65 -13.39 -5.47
CA ILE A 68 -13.08 -12.56 -6.53
C ILE A 68 -12.94 -11.09 -6.10
N THR A 69 -13.78 -10.57 -5.20
CA THR A 69 -13.61 -9.22 -4.67
C THR A 69 -12.30 -9.09 -3.88
N VAL A 70 -11.90 -10.09 -3.08
CA VAL A 70 -10.61 -10.08 -2.38
C VAL A 70 -9.45 -10.23 -3.37
N VAL A 71 -9.56 -11.17 -4.31
CA VAL A 71 -8.52 -11.41 -5.33
C VAL A 71 -8.26 -10.16 -6.18
N ASN A 72 -9.31 -9.49 -6.62
CA ASN A 72 -9.22 -8.28 -7.45
C ASN A 72 -8.60 -7.07 -6.72
N ARG A 73 -8.47 -7.09 -5.37
CA ARG A 73 -7.69 -6.06 -4.65
C ARG A 73 -6.18 -6.31 -4.72
N LEU A 74 -5.73 -7.50 -5.13
CA LEU A 74 -4.31 -7.89 -5.18
C LEU A 74 -3.65 -7.67 -6.54
N CYS A 75 -4.44 -7.62 -7.60
CA CYS A 75 -3.94 -7.64 -8.97
C CYS A 75 -4.75 -6.76 -9.93
N ARG A 76 -4.15 -6.54 -11.10
CA ARG A 76 -4.83 -6.12 -12.34
C ARG A 76 -5.75 -7.23 -12.84
N SER A 77 -6.71 -6.92 -13.71
CA SER A 77 -7.68 -7.89 -14.24
C SER A 77 -7.08 -9.06 -15.03
N ASP A 78 -5.83 -8.97 -15.49
CA ASP A 78 -5.07 -10.06 -16.12
C ASP A 78 -4.27 -10.94 -15.12
N GLY A 79 -4.36 -10.65 -13.82
CA GLY A 79 -3.67 -11.39 -12.76
C GLY A 79 -2.28 -10.86 -12.39
N VAL A 80 -1.79 -9.77 -13.00
CA VAL A 80 -0.53 -9.14 -12.57
C VAL A 80 -0.69 -8.54 -11.17
N LEU A 81 0.06 -9.06 -10.21
CA LEU A 81 0.01 -8.64 -8.80
C LEU A 81 0.65 -7.26 -8.59
N PHE A 82 0.00 -6.42 -7.79
CA PHE A 82 0.52 -5.12 -7.37
C PHE A 82 1.51 -5.31 -6.22
N ARG A 83 2.81 -5.32 -6.53
CA ARG A 83 3.85 -5.68 -5.56
C ARG A 83 4.67 -4.45 -5.15
N PRO A 84 5.08 -4.36 -3.87
CA PRO A 84 6.09 -3.40 -3.46
C PRO A 84 7.47 -3.75 -4.06
N GLU A 85 8.46 -2.89 -3.87
CA GLU A 85 9.84 -3.12 -4.34
C GLU A 85 10.60 -4.13 -3.48
N ARG A 86 10.30 -4.16 -2.17
CA ARG A 86 10.93 -5.06 -1.18
C ARG A 86 9.87 -5.78 -0.35
N PRO A 87 10.17 -6.91 0.31
CA PRO A 87 9.19 -7.52 1.21
C PRO A 87 8.95 -6.63 2.43
N ALA A 88 7.75 -6.71 3.02
CA ALA A 88 7.48 -6.07 4.30
C ALA A 88 8.31 -6.72 5.41
N THR A 89 9.08 -5.88 6.11
CA THR A 89 9.94 -6.26 7.24
C THR A 89 9.45 -5.59 8.51
N ALA A 90 9.74 -6.18 9.67
CA ALA A 90 9.56 -5.48 10.93
C ALA A 90 10.39 -4.18 10.95
N MET A 91 9.83 -3.10 11.48
CA MET A 91 10.55 -1.83 11.66
C MET A 91 11.51 -1.93 12.84
N ASP A 92 12.64 -1.20 12.79
CA ASP A 92 13.71 -1.28 13.78
C ASP A 92 13.25 -1.01 15.22
N SER A 93 12.27 -0.13 15.38
CA SER A 93 11.63 0.16 16.67
C SER A 93 11.05 -1.09 17.34
N THR A 94 10.63 -2.10 16.57
CA THR A 94 10.15 -3.41 17.06
C THR A 94 11.20 -4.16 17.91
N PHE A 95 12.48 -3.84 17.75
CA PHE A 95 13.59 -4.42 18.52
C PHE A 95 13.97 -3.60 19.77
N LEU A 96 13.37 -2.42 19.97
CA LEU A 96 13.58 -1.60 21.17
C LEU A 96 12.74 -2.14 22.35
N ALA A 97 13.42 -2.70 23.36
CA ALA A 97 12.77 -3.46 24.44
C ALA A 97 11.61 -2.71 25.15
N SER A 98 11.88 -1.53 25.71
CA SER A 98 10.89 -0.76 26.47
C SER A 98 10.10 0.23 25.61
N SER A 99 10.76 0.91 24.68
CA SER A 99 10.15 1.99 23.87
C SER A 99 9.54 1.55 22.53
N GLY A 100 9.76 0.31 22.09
CA GLY A 100 9.22 -0.20 20.83
C GLY A 100 7.72 -0.55 20.88
N PRO A 101 7.06 -0.67 19.72
CA PRO A 101 5.64 -1.00 19.63
C PRO A 101 5.33 -2.37 20.24
N LYS A 102 4.23 -2.47 20.99
CA LYS A 102 3.77 -3.73 21.62
C LYS A 102 2.85 -4.49 20.68
N GLY A 103 3.40 -5.01 19.60
CA GLY A 103 2.70 -5.79 18.58
C GLY A 103 3.57 -5.93 17.34
N GLU A 104 2.95 -5.90 16.16
CA GLU A 104 3.64 -5.96 14.88
C GLU A 104 3.50 -4.60 14.15
N MET A 105 4.64 -4.03 13.75
CA MET A 105 4.74 -2.81 12.94
C MET A 105 5.76 -3.07 11.82
N TRP A 106 5.29 -3.09 10.57
CA TRP A 106 6.11 -3.48 9.42
C TRP A 106 6.12 -2.40 8.33
N HIS A 107 7.23 -2.30 7.62
CA HIS A 107 7.45 -1.32 6.55
C HIS A 107 7.84 -1.99 5.22
N THR A 108 7.33 -1.43 4.13
CA THR A 108 7.85 -1.61 2.76
C THR A 108 7.57 -0.35 1.93
N TYR A 109 8.03 -0.30 0.68
CA TYR A 109 7.79 0.80 -0.24
C TYR A 109 7.52 0.32 -1.67
N SER A 110 6.86 1.18 -2.45
CA SER A 110 6.69 1.06 -3.90
C SER A 110 7.37 2.22 -4.63
N SER A 111 7.65 2.04 -5.92
CA SER A 111 8.07 3.14 -6.82
C SER A 111 7.12 3.30 -8.01
N ASP A 112 7.24 4.43 -8.72
CA ASP A 112 6.58 4.71 -10.01
C ASP A 112 7.29 4.11 -11.23
N GLY A 113 8.10 3.06 -11.03
CA GLY A 113 8.84 2.37 -12.09
C GLY A 113 10.05 3.14 -12.63
N GLN A 114 10.02 4.48 -12.62
CA GLN A 114 11.15 5.36 -12.91
C GLN A 114 11.98 5.72 -11.66
N GLN A 115 11.48 5.38 -10.47
CA GLN A 115 12.09 5.73 -9.17
C GLN A 115 12.18 7.25 -8.93
N SER A 116 11.33 8.02 -9.61
CA SER A 116 11.11 9.46 -9.34
C SER A 116 10.19 9.69 -8.15
N THR A 117 9.32 8.71 -7.85
CA THR A 117 8.36 8.77 -6.74
C THR A 117 8.43 7.47 -5.95
N PHE A 118 8.58 7.58 -4.63
CA PHE A 118 8.50 6.45 -3.69
C PHE A 118 7.31 6.63 -2.75
N VAL A 119 6.57 5.56 -2.48
CA VAL A 119 5.43 5.55 -1.57
C VAL A 119 5.71 4.56 -0.45
N GLU A 120 5.69 5.03 0.79
CA GLU A 120 5.98 4.22 1.97
C GLU A 120 4.69 3.59 2.51
N TYR A 121 4.76 2.31 2.87
CA TYR A 121 3.66 1.53 3.45
C TYR A 121 4.05 1.06 4.84
N VAL A 122 3.35 1.54 5.87
CA VAL A 122 3.52 1.09 7.26
C VAL A 122 2.25 0.37 7.70
N MET A 123 2.35 -0.95 7.90
CA MET A 123 1.26 -1.78 8.40
C MET A 123 1.45 -1.99 9.91
N ILE A 124 0.38 -1.77 10.68
CA ILE A 124 0.31 -2.15 12.09
C ILE A 124 -0.75 -3.21 12.32
N THR A 125 -0.49 -4.16 13.21
CA THR A 125 -1.47 -5.17 13.65
C THR A 125 -1.08 -5.74 15.02
N ASN A 126 -2.06 -6.26 15.76
CA ASN A 126 -1.87 -6.79 17.12
C ASN A 126 -1.24 -5.78 18.12
N LEU A 127 -1.30 -4.47 17.88
CA LEU A 127 -0.79 -3.47 18.84
C LEU A 127 -1.67 -3.46 20.11
N THR A 128 -1.10 -3.83 21.26
CA THR A 128 -1.84 -3.84 22.54
C THR A 128 -2.00 -2.46 23.16
N GLU A 129 -1.13 -1.51 22.80
CA GLU A 129 -1.18 -0.11 23.23
C GLU A 129 -0.91 0.82 22.03
N PRO A 130 -1.44 2.06 22.03
CA PRO A 130 -1.13 3.05 20.99
C PRO A 130 0.37 3.34 20.93
N TYR A 131 0.90 3.56 19.73
CA TYR A 131 2.32 3.80 19.50
C TYR A 131 2.54 5.16 18.84
N LEU A 132 3.46 5.96 19.38
CA LEU A 132 3.83 7.26 18.82
C LEU A 132 4.92 7.07 17.77
N PHE A 133 4.49 6.83 16.52
CA PHE A 133 5.37 6.68 15.37
C PHE A 133 6.02 8.01 15.00
N SER A 134 7.31 7.99 14.67
CA SER A 134 8.06 9.13 14.14
C SER A 134 8.50 8.89 12.70
N TRP A 135 8.46 9.94 11.86
CA TRP A 135 9.04 9.91 10.51
C TRP A 135 10.50 9.45 10.49
N ASN A 136 11.26 9.69 11.55
CA ASN A 136 12.66 9.29 11.66
C ASN A 136 12.85 7.76 11.55
N GLU A 137 11.81 6.97 11.84
CA GLU A 137 11.79 5.52 11.66
C GLU A 137 11.75 5.08 10.18
N LEU A 138 11.45 6.00 9.25
CA LEU A 138 11.51 5.79 7.80
C LEU A 138 12.70 6.50 7.14
N SER A 139 13.27 7.53 7.79
CA SER A 139 14.28 8.41 7.17
C SER A 139 15.72 8.18 7.60
N ASN A 140 15.98 7.25 8.53
CA ASN A 140 17.35 6.87 8.91
C ASN A 140 17.96 5.98 7.81
N THR A 141 18.31 6.60 6.68
CA THR A 141 18.70 5.93 5.43
C THR A 141 20.19 5.70 5.25
N GLU A 142 21.02 5.86 6.30
CA GLU A 142 22.46 5.57 6.20
C GLU A 142 22.77 4.08 5.97
N GLU A 143 21.79 3.18 6.20
CA GLU A 143 21.89 1.73 6.01
C GLU A 143 20.90 1.17 4.95
N ASP A 144 20.18 2.02 4.21
CA ASP A 144 19.14 1.58 3.27
C ASP A 144 19.70 1.15 1.89
N ASP A 145 19.14 0.07 1.32
CA ASP A 145 19.51 -0.48 -0.01
C ASP A 145 19.34 0.54 -1.17
N ASN A 146 18.64 1.66 -0.95
CA ASN A 146 18.45 2.72 -1.93
C ASN A 146 18.53 4.13 -1.30
N PRO A 147 19.67 4.85 -1.45
CA PRO A 147 19.87 6.18 -0.84
C PRO A 147 19.03 7.31 -1.48
N ILE A 148 18.20 7.01 -2.50
CA ILE A 148 17.37 7.99 -3.22
C ILE A 148 15.90 7.94 -2.76
N ARG A 149 15.51 7.04 -1.84
CA ARG A 149 14.09 6.82 -1.47
C ARG A 149 13.36 8.08 -0.97
N ILE A 150 14.03 8.93 -0.17
CA ILE A 150 13.42 10.16 0.36
C ILE A 150 13.46 11.26 -0.71
N VAL A 151 12.42 11.30 -1.54
CA VAL A 151 12.30 12.25 -2.68
C VAL A 151 11.63 13.58 -2.33
N SER A 152 11.15 13.77 -1.09
CA SER A 152 10.55 15.03 -0.64
C SER A 152 10.84 15.33 0.85
N ASP A 153 10.78 16.61 1.21
CA ASP A 153 10.75 17.10 2.59
C ASP A 153 9.34 16.99 3.24
N MET A 154 8.32 16.74 2.42
CA MET A 154 6.91 16.82 2.78
C MET A 154 6.17 15.57 2.31
N TYR A 155 5.32 15.02 3.17
CA TYR A 155 4.47 13.88 2.86
C TYR A 155 3.03 14.15 3.33
N VAL A 156 2.08 13.53 2.64
CA VAL A 156 0.72 13.34 3.15
C VAL A 156 0.59 11.86 3.50
N ALA A 157 0.33 11.59 4.78
CA ALA A 157 0.10 10.26 5.30
C ALA A 157 -1.41 10.05 5.53
N PHE A 158 -1.95 8.90 5.16
CA PHE A 158 -3.35 8.56 5.42
C PHE A 158 -3.50 7.08 5.76
N GLU A 159 -4.56 6.75 6.50
CA GLU A 159 -4.94 5.35 6.74
C GLU A 159 -5.75 4.85 5.52
N PHE A 160 -5.41 3.65 5.03
CA PHE A 160 -5.89 3.16 3.73
C PHE A 160 -7.42 3.02 3.65
N GLU A 161 -8.11 2.55 4.69
CA GLU A 161 -9.58 2.45 4.69
C GLU A 161 -10.25 3.83 4.98
N ASN A 162 -9.48 4.84 5.40
CA ASN A 162 -9.95 6.20 5.75
C ASN A 162 -9.11 7.32 5.10
N PRO A 163 -9.04 7.41 3.76
CA PRO A 163 -8.15 8.34 3.04
C PRO A 163 -8.43 9.83 3.28
N ASN A 164 -9.62 10.18 3.78
CA ASN A 164 -9.98 11.55 4.17
C ASN A 164 -9.36 11.99 5.50
N ASP A 165 -8.96 11.04 6.36
CA ASP A 165 -8.29 11.30 7.63
C ASP A 165 -6.77 11.27 7.40
N TYR A 166 -6.28 12.32 6.72
CA TYR A 166 -4.87 12.49 6.38
C TYR A 166 -4.13 13.43 7.33
N TYR A 167 -2.81 13.28 7.35
CA TYR A 167 -1.86 13.97 8.20
C TYR A 167 -0.71 14.52 7.35
N TRP A 168 -0.34 15.78 7.59
CA TRP A 168 0.85 16.35 6.97
C TRP A 168 2.10 16.01 7.77
N PHE A 169 3.08 15.44 7.09
CA PHE A 169 4.38 15.07 7.63
C PHE A 169 5.48 15.91 7.02
N SER A 170 6.44 16.31 7.85
CA SER A 170 7.65 17.02 7.42
C SER A 170 8.86 16.23 7.88
N SER A 171 9.69 15.80 6.92
CA SER A 171 10.85 14.95 7.21
C SER A 171 11.89 15.65 8.09
N VAL A 172 12.02 16.96 7.92
CA VAL A 172 12.99 17.80 8.65
C VAL A 172 12.58 18.11 10.10
N ASN A 173 11.31 17.89 10.48
CA ASN A 173 10.78 18.30 11.79
C ASN A 173 10.47 17.11 12.73
N SER A 174 10.92 15.89 12.40
CA SER A 174 10.63 14.68 13.20
C SER A 174 9.14 14.47 13.49
N SER A 175 8.27 14.79 12.50
CA SER A 175 6.81 14.68 12.64
C SER A 175 6.37 13.30 13.16
N THR A 176 5.35 13.28 14.03
CA THR A 176 4.83 12.07 14.67
C THR A 176 3.34 11.88 14.45
N ILE A 177 2.88 10.63 14.46
CA ILE A 177 1.46 10.26 14.52
C ILE A 177 1.25 9.26 15.65
N LEU A 178 0.14 9.41 16.39
CA LEU A 178 -0.30 8.41 17.35
C LEU A 178 -1.07 7.32 16.60
N MET A 179 -0.41 6.19 16.36
CA MET A 179 -1.05 5.02 15.77
C MET A 179 -1.90 4.29 16.82
N PRO A 180 -3.13 3.86 16.49
CA PRO A 180 -4.07 3.28 17.45
C PRO A 180 -3.66 1.86 17.87
N SER A 181 -4.10 1.44 19.05
CA SER A 181 -4.06 0.02 19.42
C SER A 181 -5.07 -0.77 18.58
N CYS A 182 -4.64 -1.96 18.14
CA CYS A 182 -5.39 -2.89 17.30
C CYS A 182 -5.14 -4.32 17.82
N ALA A 183 -5.47 -4.54 19.10
CA ALA A 183 -5.23 -5.79 19.79
C ALA A 183 -6.02 -6.96 19.16
N GLN A 184 -5.44 -8.16 19.22
CA GLN A 184 -6.09 -9.37 18.73
C GLN A 184 -7.28 -9.78 19.60
N ASP A 185 -8.39 -10.15 18.97
CA ASP A 185 -9.46 -10.89 19.65
C ASP A 185 -9.03 -12.35 19.83
N LEU A 186 -8.78 -12.73 21.09
CA LEU A 186 -8.35 -14.08 21.47
C LEU A 186 -9.44 -15.16 21.28
N THR A 187 -10.70 -14.77 21.10
CA THR A 187 -11.82 -15.71 20.90
C THR A 187 -11.95 -16.08 19.43
N THR A 188 -12.06 -15.09 18.54
CA THR A 188 -12.15 -15.29 17.09
C THR A 188 -10.79 -15.48 16.41
N HIS A 189 -9.69 -15.23 17.13
CA HIS A 189 -8.32 -15.15 16.61
C HIS A 189 -8.16 -14.06 15.51
N HIS A 190 -9.07 -13.07 15.52
CA HIS A 190 -9.05 -11.96 14.58
C HIS A 190 -8.02 -10.90 14.99
N SER A 191 -7.09 -10.65 14.08
CA SER A 191 -6.09 -9.60 14.13
C SER A 191 -6.55 -8.43 13.24
N PRO A 192 -7.11 -7.36 13.82
CA PRO A 192 -7.31 -6.12 13.08
C PRO A 192 -5.96 -5.53 12.67
N PHE A 193 -5.96 -4.74 11.60
CA PHE A 193 -4.77 -4.06 11.11
C PHE A 193 -5.14 -2.69 10.56
N HIS A 194 -4.17 -1.79 10.50
CA HIS A 194 -4.25 -0.54 9.77
C HIS A 194 -3.07 -0.46 8.80
N LEU A 195 -3.29 0.13 7.62
CA LEU A 195 -2.24 0.34 6.63
C LEU A 195 -2.10 1.84 6.38
N TYR A 196 -1.03 2.43 6.89
CA TYR A 196 -0.69 3.82 6.64
C TYR A 196 0.13 3.93 5.35
N ILE A 197 -0.27 4.87 4.49
CA ILE A 197 0.37 5.17 3.22
C ILE A 197 0.94 6.58 3.31
N PHE A 198 2.25 6.74 3.11
CA PHE A 198 2.91 8.04 3.10
C PHE A 198 3.28 8.39 1.66
N MET A 199 2.55 9.37 1.11
CA MET A 199 2.74 9.86 -0.25
C MET A 199 3.63 11.12 -0.23
N PRO A 200 4.76 11.18 -0.97
CA PRO A 200 5.55 12.39 -1.08
C PRO A 200 4.74 13.51 -1.75
N PHE A 201 4.72 14.67 -1.10
CA PHE A 201 4.10 15.88 -1.62
C PHE A 201 5.14 16.70 -2.39
N SER A 202 4.83 17.06 -3.63
CA SER A 202 5.65 17.99 -4.41
C SER A 202 5.14 19.42 -4.22
N LYS A 203 6.00 20.30 -3.72
CA LYS A 203 5.74 21.76 -3.66
C LYS A 203 5.63 22.42 -5.04
N ILE A 204 5.83 21.66 -6.13
CA ILE A 204 5.78 22.17 -7.50
C ILE A 204 4.33 22.21 -8.01
N SER A 205 3.54 21.16 -7.80
CA SER A 205 2.25 20.98 -8.49
C SER A 205 0.99 21.18 -7.64
N ASN A 206 1.10 21.20 -6.30
CA ASN A 206 -0.04 21.12 -5.37
C ASN A 206 -0.93 19.85 -5.51
N TRP A 207 -0.58 18.95 -6.43
CA TRP A 207 -1.30 17.71 -6.74
C TRP A 207 -0.68 16.51 -6.02
N ILE A 208 -1.54 15.56 -5.63
CA ILE A 208 -1.19 14.37 -4.84
C ILE A 208 -1.85 13.16 -5.47
N LEU A 209 -1.09 12.09 -5.72
CA LEU A 209 -1.66 10.80 -6.13
C LEU A 209 -1.98 9.97 -4.87
N PHE A 210 -3.23 9.57 -4.69
CA PHE A 210 -3.62 8.58 -3.65
C PHE A 210 -3.62 7.15 -4.24
N GLY A 211 -3.73 7.03 -5.57
CA GLY A 211 -3.60 5.78 -6.30
C GLY A 211 -4.93 5.08 -6.54
N GLU A 212 -4.88 3.79 -6.89
CA GLU A 212 -6.08 2.97 -7.08
C GLU A 212 -6.54 2.42 -5.72
N LEU A 213 -7.29 3.21 -4.94
CA LEU A 213 -7.70 2.85 -3.56
C LEU A 213 -8.61 1.61 -3.48
N SER A 214 -9.08 1.08 -4.61
CA SER A 214 -9.73 -0.25 -4.65
C SER A 214 -8.74 -1.40 -4.38
N LYS A 215 -7.43 -1.17 -4.52
CA LYS A 215 -6.36 -2.18 -4.39
C LYS A 215 -5.69 -2.11 -3.02
N GLN A 216 -5.17 -3.25 -2.55
CA GLN A 216 -4.50 -3.32 -1.24
C GLN A 216 -3.15 -2.58 -1.19
N LEU A 217 -2.49 -2.39 -2.34
CA LEU A 217 -1.36 -1.49 -2.50
C LEU A 217 -1.69 -0.50 -3.62
N PRO A 218 -2.25 0.69 -3.29
CA PRO A 218 -2.80 1.63 -4.27
C PRO A 218 -1.82 2.22 -5.26
N ILE A 219 -0.52 2.20 -4.99
CA ILE A 219 0.53 2.75 -5.84
C ILE A 219 1.65 1.73 -5.95
N THR A 220 1.82 1.15 -7.14
CA THR A 220 2.87 0.18 -7.47
C THR A 220 3.28 0.35 -8.94
N LYS A 221 4.53 0.00 -9.27
CA LYS A 221 5.04 0.10 -10.65
C LYS A 221 4.29 -0.75 -11.69
N GLN A 222 3.51 -1.75 -11.26
CA GLN A 222 2.67 -2.55 -12.16
C GLN A 222 1.39 -1.80 -12.57
N ARG A 223 1.00 -0.73 -11.85
CA ARG A 223 -0.10 0.17 -12.22
C ARG A 223 0.39 1.55 -12.67
N PHE A 224 1.47 2.09 -12.10
CA PHE A 224 1.95 3.46 -12.36
C PHE A 224 3.37 3.43 -12.91
N GLY A 225 3.52 3.77 -14.19
CA GLY A 225 4.80 3.72 -14.93
C GLY A 225 5.61 5.02 -14.94
N SER A 226 5.02 6.12 -14.44
CA SER A 226 5.71 7.37 -14.07
C SER A 226 4.72 8.34 -13.42
N ILE A 227 5.18 9.12 -12.45
CA ILE A 227 4.43 10.21 -11.84
C ILE A 227 5.23 11.51 -12.04
N GLN A 228 4.67 12.47 -12.76
CA GLN A 228 5.34 13.72 -13.12
C GLN A 228 4.51 14.93 -12.67
N ASN A 229 5.17 15.85 -11.96
CA ASN A 229 4.58 17.06 -11.41
C ASN A 229 5.16 18.29 -12.12
N THR A 230 4.31 19.15 -12.68
CA THR A 230 4.67 20.47 -13.21
C THR A 230 4.17 21.58 -12.27
N SER A 231 4.26 22.86 -12.62
CA SER A 231 3.81 23.97 -11.74
C SER A 231 2.31 23.94 -11.40
N ASP A 232 1.49 23.42 -12.32
CA ASP A 232 0.03 23.50 -12.24
C ASP A 232 -0.66 22.16 -12.58
N SER A 233 0.13 21.14 -12.91
CA SER A 233 -0.38 19.83 -13.34
C SER A 233 0.32 18.62 -12.71
N LEU A 234 -0.44 17.53 -12.67
CA LEU A 234 0.04 16.18 -12.39
C LEU A 234 -0.24 15.31 -13.63
N HIS A 235 0.80 14.67 -14.16
CA HIS A 235 0.72 13.69 -15.24
C HIS A 235 1.13 12.32 -14.72
N VAL A 236 0.25 11.32 -14.88
CA VAL A 236 0.46 9.97 -14.37
C VAL A 236 0.23 8.95 -15.48
N ASN A 237 1.25 8.14 -15.76
CA ASN A 237 1.13 7.02 -16.68
C ASN A 237 0.55 5.80 -15.97
N VAL A 238 -0.69 5.46 -16.27
CA VAL A 238 -1.44 4.33 -15.72
C VAL A 238 -1.41 3.16 -16.70
N ILE A 239 -0.96 2.01 -16.24
CA ILE A 239 -0.79 0.77 -17.00
C ILE A 239 -2.01 -0.12 -16.77
N GLY A 240 -2.68 -0.56 -17.84
CA GLY A 240 -3.90 -1.37 -17.80
C GLY A 240 -3.96 -2.42 -18.90
N VAL A 241 -5.08 -3.13 -18.97
CA VAL A 241 -5.40 -4.10 -20.05
C VAL A 241 -6.75 -3.81 -20.68
N TYR A 242 -6.98 -4.29 -21.90
CA TYR A 242 -8.24 -4.08 -22.61
C TYR A 242 -9.48 -4.48 -21.78
N GLY A 243 -10.47 -3.59 -21.75
CA GLY A 243 -11.72 -3.75 -21.02
C GLY A 243 -11.64 -3.44 -19.52
N GLU A 244 -10.45 -3.13 -18.97
CA GLU A 244 -10.31 -2.76 -17.56
C GLU A 244 -10.86 -1.36 -17.28
N GLN A 245 -11.65 -1.24 -16.20
CA GLN A 245 -12.03 0.03 -15.60
C GLN A 245 -11.18 0.23 -14.33
N VAL A 246 -10.58 1.40 -14.17
CA VAL A 246 -9.74 1.74 -13.01
C VAL A 246 -10.23 3.06 -12.40
N SER A 247 -10.28 3.06 -11.07
CA SER A 247 -10.77 4.17 -10.26
C SER A 247 -9.59 4.76 -9.51
N ILE A 248 -9.06 5.89 -10.01
CA ILE A 248 -7.83 6.50 -9.50
C ILE A 248 -8.17 7.71 -8.64
N THR A 249 -7.75 7.68 -7.38
CA THR A 249 -7.93 8.78 -6.43
C THR A 249 -6.74 9.73 -6.47
N VAL A 250 -7.04 11.02 -6.50
CA VAL A 250 -6.11 12.14 -6.49
C VAL A 250 -6.57 13.18 -5.48
N GLY A 251 -5.63 13.98 -4.99
CA GLY A 251 -5.90 15.12 -4.11
C GLY A 251 -5.26 16.40 -4.64
N TYR A 252 -5.88 17.53 -4.35
CA TYR A 252 -5.34 18.86 -4.59
C TYR A 252 -5.27 19.64 -3.27
N SER A 253 -4.21 20.42 -3.05
CA SER A 253 -4.12 21.30 -1.89
C SER A 253 -3.53 22.66 -2.27
N GLU A 254 -4.30 23.73 -2.10
CA GLU A 254 -3.87 25.10 -2.44
C GLU A 254 -2.58 25.52 -1.73
N HIS A 255 -2.33 25.00 -0.53
CA HIS A 255 -1.22 25.36 0.34
C HIS A 255 -0.63 24.12 1.02
N VAL A 256 0.68 24.09 1.23
CA VAL A 256 1.33 23.09 2.09
C VAL A 256 0.75 23.18 3.50
N PHE A 257 0.48 22.03 4.13
CA PHE A 257 -0.28 21.94 5.41
C PHE A 257 -1.75 22.41 5.31
N GLY A 258 -2.26 22.66 4.11
CA GLY A 258 -3.65 23.02 3.87
C GLY A 258 -4.60 21.82 3.88
N LYS A 259 -5.87 22.09 3.59
CA LYS A 259 -6.84 21.04 3.28
C LYS A 259 -6.46 20.40 1.93
N VAL A 260 -6.49 19.08 1.87
CA VAL A 260 -6.49 18.31 0.62
C VAL A 260 -7.94 18.06 0.22
N ASP A 261 -8.32 18.49 -0.98
CA ASP A 261 -9.57 18.13 -1.63
C ASP A 261 -9.34 16.86 -2.46
N ILE A 262 -9.90 15.75 -1.98
CA ILE A 262 -9.72 14.41 -2.56
C ILE A 262 -10.89 14.09 -3.49
N PHE A 263 -10.59 13.56 -4.68
CA PHE A 263 -11.59 13.11 -5.63
C PHE A 263 -11.08 11.96 -6.50
N THR A 264 -12.00 11.35 -7.25
CA THR A 264 -11.77 10.11 -7.99
C THR A 264 -11.98 10.31 -9.48
N VAL A 265 -11.12 9.69 -10.28
CA VAL A 265 -11.09 9.75 -11.74
C VAL A 265 -11.28 8.33 -12.28
N GLU A 266 -12.37 8.11 -13.01
CA GLU A 266 -12.66 6.82 -13.63
C GLU A 266 -12.08 6.74 -15.04
N CYS A 267 -11.15 5.82 -15.26
CA CYS A 267 -10.51 5.59 -16.55
C CYS A 267 -10.90 4.21 -17.11
N SER A 268 -11.10 4.10 -18.43
CA SER A 268 -11.49 2.85 -19.11
C SER A 268 -10.54 2.50 -20.26
N PHE A 269 -9.86 1.36 -20.16
CA PHE A 269 -8.89 0.89 -21.15
C PHE A 269 -9.59 0.27 -22.37
N ILE A 270 -9.97 1.09 -23.33
CA ILE A 270 -10.68 0.67 -24.56
C ILE A 270 -9.75 0.29 -25.73
N SER A 271 -8.42 0.35 -25.56
CA SER A 271 -7.45 -0.02 -26.59
C SER A 271 -7.36 -1.53 -26.78
N VAL A 272 -7.47 -2.03 -28.01
CA VAL A 272 -7.39 -3.46 -28.37
C VAL A 272 -5.99 -4.09 -28.25
N GLN A 273 -5.06 -3.44 -27.54
CA GLN A 273 -3.78 -4.01 -27.15
C GLN A 273 -3.91 -4.71 -25.79
N ASP A 274 -3.29 -5.89 -25.65
CA ASP A 274 -3.35 -6.70 -24.41
C ASP A 274 -2.89 -5.92 -23.18
N ILE A 275 -1.87 -5.07 -23.34
CA ILE A 275 -1.42 -4.10 -22.33
C ILE A 275 -1.39 -2.73 -22.99
N SER A 276 -1.95 -1.72 -22.33
CA SER A 276 -1.90 -0.32 -22.78
C SER A 276 -1.61 0.63 -21.63
N THR A 277 -1.06 1.81 -21.98
CA THR A 277 -0.78 2.89 -21.03
C THR A 277 -1.70 4.06 -21.33
N MET A 278 -2.18 4.71 -20.28
CA MET A 278 -3.05 5.86 -20.32
C MET A 278 -2.45 6.98 -19.48
N MET A 279 -2.52 8.22 -19.95
CA MET A 279 -2.09 9.39 -19.19
C MET A 279 -3.28 10.00 -18.47
N ILE A 280 -3.24 10.02 -17.14
CA ILE A 280 -4.08 10.94 -16.37
C ILE A 280 -3.37 12.28 -16.36
N THR A 281 -4.07 13.32 -16.79
CA THR A 281 -3.64 14.72 -16.65
C THR A 281 -4.61 15.42 -15.72
N CYS A 282 -4.09 15.98 -14.64
CA CYS A 282 -4.81 16.81 -13.67
C CYS A 282 -4.33 18.25 -13.78
N GLU A 283 -5.23 19.21 -13.96
CA GLU A 283 -4.93 20.64 -13.99
C GLU A 283 -6.00 21.44 -13.24
N THR A 284 -5.61 22.50 -12.55
CA THR A 284 -6.51 23.30 -11.70
C THR A 284 -7.69 23.93 -12.46
N GLN A 285 -7.56 24.14 -13.77
CA GLN A 285 -8.60 24.75 -14.61
C GLN A 285 -9.57 23.74 -15.25
N THR A 286 -9.10 22.52 -15.55
CA THR A 286 -9.85 21.52 -16.35
C THR A 286 -10.21 20.26 -15.58
N GLY A 287 -9.76 20.14 -14.33
CA GLY A 287 -9.89 18.94 -13.50
C GLY A 287 -8.92 17.85 -13.95
N CYS A 288 -9.24 16.59 -13.62
CA CYS A 288 -8.47 15.44 -14.06
C CYS A 288 -9.17 14.68 -15.18
N GLN A 289 -8.41 14.29 -16.20
CA GLN A 289 -8.91 13.61 -17.40
C GLN A 289 -8.01 12.45 -17.81
N CYS A 290 -8.64 11.39 -18.31
CA CYS A 290 -7.98 10.17 -18.78
C CYS A 290 -7.75 10.24 -20.30
N ASN A 291 -6.50 10.23 -20.75
CA ASN A 291 -6.13 10.30 -22.17
C ASN A 291 -5.35 9.04 -22.58
N ILE A 292 -5.75 8.39 -23.68
CA ILE A 292 -5.01 7.25 -24.23
C ILE A 292 -3.74 7.75 -24.92
N ILE A 293 -2.62 7.05 -24.71
CA ILE A 293 -1.31 7.33 -25.34
C ILE A 293 -1.12 6.46 -26.58
#